data_AF-A0A1V2RL27-F1
#
_entry.id   AF-A0A1V2RL27-F1
#
_cell.length_a   1.000
_cell.length_b   1.000
_cell.length_c   1.000
_cell.angle_alpha   90.00
_cell.angle_beta   90.00
_cell.angle_gamma   90.00
#
_symmetry.space_group_name_H-M   'P 1'
#
loop_
_entity.id
_entity.type
_entity.pdbx_description
1 polymer ?
#
loop_
_entity_poly.entity_id
_entity_poly.type
_entity_poly.pdbx_seq_one_letter_code
_entity_poly.pdbx_strand_id
1 'polypeptide(L)'
;MTETVLIALLTLGAIARLTRLVVEDTITAPLRAVVELRGVKSSGWRWVSELIRCQWCASIWIAAGAAAAHYWWHDAALFVYAAGALTASHLVALGASWLDAPPPVKQHEIAPVQLVLTLRDQRRR
;
A
#
# COMPACT_ATOMS: atom_id res chain seq x y z
N MET A 1 11.86 -7.38 -23.31
CA MET A 1 12.04 -6.25 -22.37
C MET A 1 10.72 -5.60 -21.98
N THR A 2 9.90 -5.16 -22.94
CA THR A 2 8.58 -4.53 -22.67
C THR A 2 7.63 -5.42 -21.87
N GLU A 3 7.55 -6.71 -22.23
CA GLU A 3 6.73 -7.69 -21.53
C GLU A 3 7.14 -7.89 -20.07
N THR A 4 8.45 -8.06 -19.82
CA THR A 4 8.99 -8.21 -18.46
C THR A 4 8.70 -6.98 -17.59
N VAL A 5 8.83 -5.78 -18.17
CA VAL A 5 8.48 -4.52 -17.47
C VAL A 5 6.99 -4.47 -17.15
N LEU A 6 6.13 -4.85 -18.09
CA LEU A 6 4.68 -4.89 -17.86
C LEU A 6 4.32 -5.86 -16.73
N ILE A 7 4.84 -7.09 -16.77
CA ILE A 7 4.59 -8.10 -15.73
C ILE A 7 5.09 -7.60 -14.38
N ALA A 8 6.26 -6.97 -14.32
CA ALA A 8 6.80 -6.40 -13.08
C ALA A 8 5.87 -5.32 -12.51
N LEU A 9 5.36 -4.40 -13.35
CA LEU A 9 4.43 -3.34 -12.92
C LEU A 9 3.10 -3.91 -12.44
N LEU A 10 2.52 -4.88 -13.15
CA LEU A 10 1.30 -5.57 -12.72
C LEU A 10 1.51 -6.34 -11.42
N THR A 11 2.68 -6.95 -11.24
CA THR A 11 3.00 -7.67 -10.01
C THR A 11 3.15 -6.69 -8.83
N LEU A 12 3.80 -5.53 -9.04
CA LEU A 12 3.91 -4.47 -8.03
C LEU A 12 2.54 -3.93 -7.60
N GLY A 13 1.65 -3.63 -8.55
CA GLY A 13 0.29 -3.20 -8.24
C GLY A 13 -0.54 -4.26 -7.51
N ALA A 14 -0.36 -5.53 -7.88
CA ALA A 14 -1.01 -6.66 -7.21
C ALA A 14 -0.52 -6.82 -5.76
N ILE A 15 0.79 -6.71 -5.53
CA ILE A 15 1.39 -6.73 -4.17
C ILE A 15 0.79 -5.59 -3.35
N ALA A 16 0.75 -4.36 -3.88
CA ALA A 16 0.19 -3.21 -3.18
C ALA A 16 -1.28 -3.42 -2.79
N ARG A 17 -2.12 -3.99 -3.68
CA ARG A 17 -3.52 -4.31 -3.35
C ARG A 17 -3.62 -5.36 -2.26
N LEU A 18 -2.87 -6.45 -2.38
CA LEU A 18 -2.93 -7.56 -1.44
C LEU A 18 -2.41 -7.16 -0.06
N THR A 19 -1.33 -6.38 0.01
CA THR A 19 -0.81 -5.83 1.27
C THR A 19 -1.89 -4.99 1.95
N ARG A 20 -2.53 -4.06 1.21
CA ARG A 20 -3.62 -3.25 1.74
C ARG A 20 -4.83 -4.10 2.17
N LEU A 21 -5.18 -5.12 1.39
CA LEU A 21 -6.26 -6.05 1.71
C LEU A 21 -6.01 -6.78 3.03
N VAL A 22 -4.77 -7.25 3.24
CA VAL A 22 -4.40 -7.98 4.46
C VAL A 22 -4.34 -7.05 5.67
N VAL A 23 -3.77 -5.85 5.51
CA VAL A 23 -3.38 -5.00 6.65
C VAL A 23 -4.44 -3.96 7.02
N GLU A 24 -5.14 -3.38 6.04
CA GLU A 24 -5.98 -2.20 6.25
C GLU A 24 -7.45 -2.46 5.97
N ASP A 25 -7.77 -3.30 4.99
CA ASP A 25 -9.13 -3.44 4.45
C ASP A 25 -10.10 -4.01 5.50
N THR A 26 -11.32 -3.47 5.49
CA THR A 26 -12.39 -3.84 6.43
C THR A 26 -12.87 -5.27 6.19
N ILE A 27 -12.74 -5.77 4.96
CA ILE A 27 -13.12 -7.13 4.58
C ILE A 27 -12.34 -8.16 5.42
N THR A 28 -11.07 -7.90 5.73
CA THR A 28 -10.22 -8.79 6.52
C THR A 28 -10.22 -8.47 8.01
N ALA A 29 -10.91 -7.41 8.46
CA ALA A 29 -11.00 -7.02 9.86
C ALA A 29 -11.45 -8.15 10.82
N PRO A 30 -12.52 -8.93 10.54
CA PRO A 30 -12.93 -9.99 11.45
C PRO A 30 -11.87 -11.10 11.55
N LEU A 31 -11.20 -11.41 10.44
CA LEU A 31 -10.11 -12.39 10.42
C LEU A 31 -8.91 -11.90 11.25
N ARG A 32 -8.51 -10.64 11.07
CA ARG A 32 -7.43 -10.02 11.84
C ARG A 32 -7.72 -10.05 13.35
N ALA A 33 -8.94 -9.71 13.76
CA ALA A 33 -9.34 -9.77 15.16
C ALA A 33 -9.22 -11.18 15.75
N VAL A 34 -9.62 -12.22 15.00
CA VAL A 34 -9.47 -13.62 15.43
C VAL A 34 -8.00 -14.00 15.57
N VAL A 35 -7.14 -13.60 14.61
CA VAL A 35 -5.70 -13.86 14.67
C VAL A 35 -5.06 -13.17 15.88
N GLU A 36 -5.41 -11.91 16.14
CA GLU A 36 -4.91 -11.14 17.29
C GLU A 36 -5.29 -11.81 18.62
N LEU A 37 -6.55 -12.20 18.78
CA LEU A 37 -7.02 -12.91 19.98
C LEU A 37 -6.27 -14.23 20.21
N ARG A 38 -5.90 -14.93 19.14
CA ARG A 38 -5.08 -16.15 19.22
C ARG A 38 -3.60 -15.83 19.49
N GLY A 39 -3.10 -14.71 19.00
CA GLY A 39 -1.72 -14.25 19.18
C GLY A 39 -1.37 -13.98 20.65
N VAL A 40 -2.34 -13.58 21.47
CA VAL A 40 -2.15 -13.43 22.93
C VAL A 40 -1.84 -14.78 23.61
N LYS A 41 -2.35 -15.89 23.07
CA LYS A 41 -2.30 -17.22 23.70
C LYS A 41 -1.16 -18.10 23.20
N SER A 42 -0.57 -17.80 22.04
CA SER A 42 0.42 -18.66 21.39
C SER A 42 1.49 -17.86 20.66
N SER A 43 2.76 -18.25 20.86
CA SER A 43 3.92 -17.61 20.22
C SER A 43 3.88 -17.68 18.68
N GLY A 44 3.37 -18.78 18.12
CA GLY A 44 3.22 -18.93 16.66
C GLY A 44 2.17 -17.96 16.10
N TRP A 45 1.02 -17.85 16.75
CA TRP A 45 -0.02 -16.89 16.36
C TRP A 45 0.40 -15.44 16.57
N ARG A 46 1.29 -15.17 17.53
CA ARG A 46 1.87 -13.83 17.73
C ARG A 46 2.68 -13.38 16.51
N TRP A 47 3.46 -14.27 15.90
CA TRP A 47 4.19 -13.96 14.67
C TRP A 47 3.24 -13.65 13.50
N VAL A 48 2.18 -14.45 13.33
CA VAL A 48 1.16 -14.21 12.28
C VAL A 48 0.43 -12.89 12.53
N SER A 49 0.13 -12.57 13.80
CA SER A 49 -0.49 -11.30 14.17
C SER A 49 0.39 -10.10 13.83
N GLU A 50 1.71 -10.20 14.01
CA GLU A 50 2.64 -9.14 13.60
C GLU A 50 2.68 -9.00 12.07
N LEU A 51 2.71 -10.13 11.37
CA LEU A 51 2.77 -10.20 9.92
C LEU A 51 1.60 -9.45 9.25
N ILE A 52 0.38 -9.62 9.76
CA ILE A 52 -0.83 -9.01 9.19
C ILE A 52 -1.10 -7.58 9.65
N ARG A 53 -0.31 -7.04 10.59
CA ARG A 53 -0.42 -5.64 11.07
C ARG A 53 0.69 -4.75 10.50
N CYS A 54 1.87 -5.29 10.29
CA CYS A 54 3.02 -4.57 9.77
C CYS A 54 2.96 -4.51 8.23
N GLN A 55 2.69 -3.33 7.68
CA GLN A 55 2.60 -3.08 6.22
C GLN A 55 3.85 -3.59 5.48
N TRP A 56 5.04 -3.34 6.02
CA TRP A 56 6.31 -3.80 5.45
C TRP A 56 6.48 -5.32 5.53
N CYS A 57 6.05 -5.93 6.63
CA CYS A 57 6.16 -7.36 6.85
C CYS A 57 5.18 -8.11 5.93
N ALA A 58 3.95 -7.64 5.80
CA ALA A 58 3.00 -8.21 4.85
C ALA A 58 3.51 -8.10 3.41
N SER A 59 4.06 -6.94 3.01
CA SER A 59 4.49 -6.73 1.63
C SER A 59 5.66 -7.61 1.21
N ILE A 60 6.66 -7.85 2.07
CA ILE A 60 7.80 -8.71 1.72
C ILE A 60 7.37 -10.17 1.51
N TRP A 61 6.45 -10.68 2.34
CA TRP A 61 5.96 -12.06 2.21
C TRP A 61 4.99 -12.23 1.04
N ILE A 62 4.16 -11.23 0.76
CA ILE A 62 3.31 -11.20 -0.43
C ILE A 62 4.18 -11.12 -1.70
N ALA A 63 5.24 -10.31 -1.70
CA ALA A 63 6.18 -10.22 -2.82
C ALA A 63 6.91 -11.55 -3.05
N ALA A 64 7.37 -12.21 -1.99
CA ALA A 64 7.96 -13.55 -2.08
C ALA A 64 6.97 -14.57 -2.67
N GLY A 65 5.72 -14.55 -2.20
CA GLY A 65 4.65 -15.39 -2.74
C GLY A 65 4.35 -15.09 -4.21
N ALA A 66 4.31 -13.82 -4.61
CA ALA A 66 4.10 -13.41 -5.99
C ALA A 66 5.26 -13.83 -6.90
N ALA A 67 6.51 -13.75 -6.43
CA ALA A 67 7.67 -14.23 -7.16
C ALA A 67 7.64 -15.76 -7.34
N ALA A 68 7.30 -16.51 -6.30
CA ALA A 68 7.13 -17.96 -6.39
C ALA A 68 5.97 -18.35 -7.31
N ALA A 69 4.84 -17.65 -7.22
CA ALA A 69 3.70 -17.83 -8.11
C ALA A 69 4.07 -17.56 -9.57
N HIS A 70 4.83 -16.50 -9.84
CA HIS A 70 5.34 -16.23 -11.18
C HIS A 70 6.26 -17.36 -11.66
N TYR A 71 7.18 -17.83 -10.81
CA TYR A 71 8.08 -18.93 -11.17
C TYR A 71 7.32 -20.20 -11.59
N TRP A 72 6.28 -20.60 -10.85
CA TRP A 72 5.51 -21.80 -11.16
C TRP A 72 4.48 -21.63 -12.29
N TRP A 73 3.94 -20.43 -12.48
CA TRP A 73 2.86 -20.17 -13.44
C TRP A 73 3.21 -19.13 -14.51
N HIS A 74 4.50 -18.93 -14.82
CA HIS A 74 4.93 -17.93 -15.80
C HIS A 74 4.30 -18.13 -17.17
N ASP A 75 4.09 -19.39 -17.59
CA ASP A 75 3.47 -19.73 -18.88
C ASP A 75 1.94 -19.61 -18.87
N ALA A 76 1.33 -19.45 -17.69
CA ALA A 76 -0.12 -19.38 -17.57
C ALA A 76 -0.59 -17.92 -17.67
N ALA A 77 -1.41 -17.64 -18.68
CA ALA A 77 -2.10 -16.35 -18.81
C ALA A 77 -2.89 -15.98 -17.53
N LEU A 78 -3.26 -16.98 -16.72
CA LEU A 78 -3.90 -16.80 -15.43
C LEU A 78 -3.11 -15.88 -14.48
N PHE A 79 -1.77 -16.01 -14.41
CA PHE A 79 -0.95 -15.16 -13.54
C PHE A 79 -1.06 -13.69 -13.95
N VAL A 80 -0.91 -13.42 -15.25
CA VAL A 80 -0.98 -12.05 -15.80
C VAL A 80 -2.38 -11.46 -15.61
N TYR A 81 -3.45 -12.22 -15.89
CA TYR A 81 -4.82 -11.74 -15.68
C TYR A 81 -5.14 -11.50 -14.20
N ALA A 82 -4.67 -12.35 -13.29
CA ALA A 82 -4.86 -12.15 -11.86
C ALA A 82 -4.10 -10.91 -11.35
N ALA A 83 -2.82 -10.76 -11.71
CA ALA A 83 -2.02 -9.60 -11.35
C ALA A 83 -2.60 -8.30 -11.95
N GLY A 84 -3.08 -8.38 -13.20
CA GLY A 84 -3.80 -7.32 -13.89
C GLY A 84 -5.07 -6.87 -13.17
N ALA A 85 -5.95 -7.81 -12.82
CA ALA A 85 -7.19 -7.53 -12.10
C ALA A 85 -6.94 -6.92 -10.71
N LEU A 86 -5.97 -7.46 -9.96
CA LEU A 86 -5.60 -6.93 -8.65
C LEU A 86 -5.07 -5.50 -8.76
N THR A 87 -4.20 -5.24 -9.75
CA THR A 87 -3.64 -3.90 -10.03
C THR A 87 -4.73 -2.92 -10.43
N ALA A 88 -5.62 -3.32 -11.35
CA ALA A 88 -6.75 -2.49 -11.75
C ALA A 88 -7.61 -2.10 -10.54
N SER A 89 -7.93 -3.05 -9.65
CA SER A 89 -8.67 -2.74 -8.42
C SER A 89 -7.93 -1.76 -7.49
N HIS A 90 -6.60 -1.85 -7.44
CA HIS A 90 -5.78 -0.91 -6.66
C HIS A 90 -5.87 0.50 -7.22
N LEU A 91 -5.67 0.65 -8.54
CA LEU A 91 -5.69 1.93 -9.22
C LEU A 91 -7.08 2.59 -9.15
N VAL A 92 -8.14 1.80 -9.31
CA VAL A 92 -9.52 2.29 -9.15
C VAL A 92 -9.76 2.77 -7.71
N ALA A 93 -9.30 2.04 -6.70
CA ALA A 93 -9.44 2.46 -5.30
C ALA A 93 -8.66 3.75 -4.99
N LEU A 94 -7.45 3.90 -5.56
CA LEU A 94 -6.68 5.15 -5.45
C LEU A 94 -7.40 6.31 -6.14
N GLY A 95 -7.90 6.09 -7.36
CA GLY A 95 -8.66 7.09 -8.11
C GLY A 95 -9.91 7.55 -7.35
N ALA A 96 -10.68 6.61 -6.79
CA ALA A 96 -11.84 6.91 -5.96
C ALA A 96 -11.45 7.76 -4.74
N SER A 97 -10.40 7.38 -4.00
CA SER A 97 -9.96 8.14 -2.83
C SER A 97 -9.53 9.58 -3.15
N TRP A 98 -8.96 9.80 -4.33
CA TRP A 98 -8.57 11.14 -4.78
C TRP A 98 -9.76 11.98 -5.22
N LEU A 99 -10.78 11.35 -5.82
CA LEU A 99 -12.02 12.01 -6.23
C LEU A 99 -12.89 12.40 -5.04
N ASP A 100 -13.01 11.51 -4.03
CA ASP A 100 -13.85 11.73 -2.86
C ASP A 100 -13.21 12.69 -1.83
N ALA A 101 -11.88 12.70 -1.74
CA ALA A 101 -11.12 13.54 -0.83
C ALA A 101 -9.87 14.09 -1.52
N PRO A 102 -10.02 15.11 -2.41
CA PRO A 102 -8.87 15.70 -3.06
C PRO A 102 -7.88 16.19 -1.99
N PRO A 103 -6.56 15.95 -2.17
CA PRO A 103 -5.58 16.33 -1.18
C PRO A 103 -5.76 17.83 -0.88
N PRO A 104 -5.78 18.24 0.41
CA PRO A 104 -5.89 19.65 0.74
C PRO A 104 -4.75 20.36 0.00
N VAL A 105 -5.08 21.46 -0.68
CA VAL A 105 -4.06 22.32 -1.31
C VAL A 105 -3.02 22.58 -0.24
N LYS A 106 -1.74 22.25 -0.51
CA LYS A 106 -0.62 22.60 0.38
C LYS A 106 -0.63 24.12 0.54
N GLN A 107 -1.36 24.60 1.54
CA GLN A 107 -1.21 25.95 2.04
C GLN A 107 0.21 25.95 2.55
N HIS A 108 1.11 26.61 1.81
CA HIS A 108 2.38 26.99 2.36
C HIS A 108 2.00 27.93 3.50
N GLU A 109 1.89 27.41 4.72
CA GLU A 109 1.84 28.23 5.91
C GLU A 109 3.12 29.05 5.83
N ILE A 110 2.98 30.30 5.41
CA ILE A 110 4.04 31.29 5.58
C ILE A 110 4.21 31.34 7.08
N ALA A 111 5.24 30.66 7.58
CA ALA A 111 5.55 30.67 8.99
C ALA A 111 5.55 32.15 9.42
N PRO A 112 4.90 32.51 10.53
CA PRO A 112 4.76 33.91 10.93
C PRO A 112 6.13 34.62 11.00
N VAL A 113 7.20 33.87 11.25
CA VAL A 113 8.59 34.32 11.17
C VAL A 113 8.99 34.81 9.78
N GLN A 114 8.68 34.05 8.72
CA GLN A 114 8.97 34.46 7.33
C GLN A 114 8.23 35.75 6.98
N LEU A 115 6.96 35.87 7.38
CA LEU A 115 6.16 37.08 7.17
C LEU A 115 6.76 38.29 7.92
N VAL A 116 7.13 38.13 9.19
CA VAL A 116 7.75 39.18 10.00
C VAL A 116 9.10 39.61 9.42
N LEU A 117 9.91 38.68 8.93
CA LEU A 117 11.19 38.99 8.29
C LEU A 117 10.99 39.80 7.00
N THR A 118 10.06 39.40 6.13
CA THR A 118 9.73 40.17 4.92
C THR A 118 9.21 41.57 5.22
N LEU A 119 8.36 41.74 6.23
CA LEU A 119 7.86 43.06 6.64
C LEU A 119 8.97 43.94 7.24
N ARG A 120 9.92 43.34 7.95
CA ARG A 120 11.05 44.07 8.55
C ARG A 120 12.04 44.54 7.49
N ASP A 121 12.24 43.75 6.44
CA ASP A 121 13.12 44.11 5.32
C ASP A 121 12.52 45.24 4.46
N GLN A 122 11.21 45.18 4.20
CA GLN A 122 10.47 46.26 3.51
C GLN A 122 10.54 47.60 4.26
N ARG A 123 10.52 47.58 5.60
CA ARG A 123 10.62 48.82 6.41
C ARG A 123 12.02 49.45 6.41
N ARG A 124 13.06 48.72 5.98
CA ARG A 124 14.45 49.22 5.92
C ARG A 124 14.82 49.82 4.57
N ARG A 125 13.97 49.68 3.55
CA ARG A 125 14.08 50.37 2.26
C ARG A 125 13.31 51.69 2.32
#